data_AF-A0A353H3M0-F1
#
_entry.id   AF-A0A353H3M0-F1
#
_cell.length_a   1.000
_cell.length_b   1.000
_cell.length_c   1.000
_cell.angle_alpha   90.00
_cell.angle_beta   90.00
_cell.angle_gamma   90.00
#
_symmetry.space_group_name_H-M   'P 1'
#
loop_
_entity.id
_entity.type
_entity.pdbx_description
1 polymer ?
#
loop_
_entity_poly.entity_id
_entity_poly.type
_entity_poly.pdbx_seq_one_letter_code
_entity_poly.pdbx_strand_id
1 'polypeptide(L)' 'VVLARYGTPGMATGTLGVLGPMRMPYGRTISIVRFLSGLLSDLVNQNFNE' A
#
# COMPACT_ATOMS: atom_id res chain seq x y z
N VAL A 1 5.16 -10.33 8.56
CA VAL A 1 4.29 -9.65 7.57
C VAL A 1 4.50 -8.13 7.67
N VAL A 2 4.33 -7.40 6.57
CA VAL A 2 4.31 -5.92 6.53
C VAL A 2 3.03 -5.51 5.82
N LEU A 3 2.25 -4.59 6.38
CA LEU A 3 0.95 -4.14 5.85
C LEU A 3 0.92 -2.61 5.71
N ALA A 4 0.21 -2.11 4.70
CA ALA A 4 -0.15 -0.71 4.53
C ALA A 4 -1.56 -0.61 3.92
N ARG A 5 -2.18 0.56 4.07
CA ARG A 5 -3.53 0.85 3.58
C ARG A 5 -3.45 1.83 2.41
N TYR A 6 -4.12 1.50 1.32
CA TYR A 6 -4.25 2.40 0.17
C TYR A 6 -5.70 2.86 0.01
N GLY A 7 -5.87 3.97 -0.70
CA GLY A 7 -7.15 4.58 -1.00
C GLY A 7 -7.50 5.74 -0.07
N THR A 8 -8.68 6.31 -0.30
CA THR A 8 -9.04 7.63 0.24
C THR A 8 -10.24 7.54 1.16
N PRO A 9 -10.25 8.25 2.31
CA PRO A 9 -11.38 8.26 3.21
C PRO A 9 -12.68 8.67 2.51
N GLY A 10 -13.72 7.85 2.63
CA GLY A 10 -15.02 8.10 1.99
C GLY A 10 -15.13 7.59 0.54
N MET A 11 -14.07 7.04 -0.03
CA MET A 11 -14.03 6.38 -1.34
C MET A 11 -13.60 4.91 -1.17
N ALA A 12 -13.07 4.28 -2.23
CA ALA A 12 -12.49 2.95 -2.10
C ALA A 12 -11.22 2.96 -1.24
N THR A 13 -11.11 1.94 -0.38
CA THR A 13 -9.91 1.68 0.41
C THR A 13 -9.57 0.19 0.36
N GLY A 14 -8.29 -0.15 0.47
CA GLY A 14 -7.81 -1.53 0.51
C GLY A 14 -6.54 -1.68 1.34
N THR A 15 -6.13 -2.92 1.56
CA THR A 15 -4.90 -3.25 2.28
C THR A 15 -3.92 -3.93 1.33
N LEU A 16 -2.66 -3.49 1.36
CA LEU A 16 -1.54 -4.09 0.64
C LEU A 16 -0.51 -4.59 1.65
N GLY A 17 0.08 -5.76 1.40
CA GLY A 17 1.08 -6.30 2.31
C GLY A 17 2.01 -7.33 1.70
N VAL A 18 3.13 -7.55 2.38
CA VAL A 18 4.15 -8.54 2.05
C VAL A 18 4.22 -9.59 3.16
N LEU A 19 4.04 -10.85 2.76
CA LEU A 19 4.24 -12.02 3.61
C LEU A 19 5.58 -12.68 3.23
N GLY A 20 6.41 -12.96 4.22
CA GLY A 20 7.77 -13.45 3.99
C GLY A 20 8.36 -14.13 5.22
N PRO A 21 9.58 -14.68 5.09
CA PRO A 21 10.26 -15.42 6.15
C PRO A 21 10.59 -14.53 7.35
N MET A 22 10.90 -15.16 8.49
CA MET A 22 11.20 -14.45 9.76
C MET A 22 12.38 -13.49 9.65
N ARG A 23 13.32 -13.74 8.73
CA ARG A 23 14.46 -12.86 8.43
C ARG A 23 14.32 -12.34 7.00
N MET A 24 13.78 -11.14 6.85
CA MET A 24 13.76 -10.40 5.58
C MET A 24 14.36 -8.99 5.76
N PRO A 25 14.82 -8.32 4.68
CA PRO A 25 15.32 -6.95 4.77
C PRO A 25 14.17 -5.94 4.98
N TYR A 26 13.72 -5.80 6.22
CA TYR A 26 12.56 -4.97 6.58
C TYR A 26 12.62 -3.54 6.06
N GLY A 27 13.78 -2.88 6.12
CA GLY A 27 13.93 -1.51 5.60
C GLY A 27 13.56 -1.41 4.12
N ARG A 28 14.01 -2.36 3.29
CA ARG A 28 13.65 -2.41 1.87
C ARG A 28 12.17 -2.73 1.69
N THR A 29 11.66 -3.74 2.39
CA THR A 29 10.26 -4.17 2.20
C THR A 29 9.26 -3.12 2.67
N ILE A 30 9.54 -2.44 3.78
CA ILE A 30 8.71 -1.33 4.27
C ILE A 30 8.68 -0.19 3.25
N SER A 31 9.84 0.18 2.68
CA SER A 31 9.91 1.22 1.64
C SER A 31 9.09 0.87 0.40
N ILE A 32 9.17 -0.37 -0.06
CA ILE A 32 8.38 -0.84 -1.22
C ILE A 32 6.88 -0.80 -0.92
N VAL A 33 6.47 -1.33 0.24
CA VAL A 33 5.05 -1.36 0.65
C VAL A 33 4.49 0.06 0.77
N ARG A 34 5.26 0.99 1.34
CA ARG A 34 4.86 2.40 1.46
C ARG A 34 4.72 3.07 0.09
N PHE A 35 5.67 2.87 -0.81
CA PHE A 35 5.62 3.41 -2.16
C PHE A 35 4.38 2.91 -2.93
N LEU A 36 4.16 1.59 -2.94
CA LEU A 36 3.01 1.00 -3.64
C LEU A 36 1.67 1.43 -3.02
N SER A 37 1.61 1.56 -1.70
CA SER A 37 0.41 2.05 -1.03
C SER A 37 0.06 3.48 -1.45
N GLY A 38 1.06 4.35 -1.62
CA GLY A 38 0.86 5.70 -2.15
C GLY A 38 0.38 5.68 -3.59
N LEU A 39 1.07 4.93 -4.46
CA LEU A 39 0.71 4.82 -5.88
C LEU A 39 -0.72 4.30 -6.09
N LEU A 40 -1.12 3.27 -5.34
CA LEU A 40 -2.49 2.75 -5.39
C LEU A 40 -3.51 3.77 -4.84
N SER A 41 -3.12 4.57 -3.85
CA SER A 41 -3.99 5.64 -3.35
C SER A 41 -4.20 6.73 -4.40
N ASP A 42 -3.14 7.09 -5.14
CA ASP A 42 -3.22 8.06 -6.23
C ASP A 42 -4.07 7.53 -7.39
N LEU A 43 -3.92 6.25 -7.76
CA LEU A 43 -4.77 5.61 -8.76
C LEU A 43 -6.24 5.57 -8.33
N VAL A 44 -6.52 5.19 -7.09
CA VAL A 44 -7.90 5.21 -6.56
C VAL A 44 -8.44 6.64 -6.57
N ASN A 45 -7.66 7.63 -6.16
CA ASN A 45 -8.07 9.03 -6.23
C ASN A 45 -8.43 9.47 -7.65
N GLN A 46 -7.66 9.06 -8.65
CA GLN A 46 -7.94 9.40 -10.05
C GLN A 46 -9.20 8.71 -10.57
N ASN A 47 -9.34 7.40 -10.35
CA ASN A 47 -10.49 6.63 -10.85
C ASN A 47 -11.83 7.03 -10.21
N PHE A 48 -11.82 7.55 -8.98
CA PHE A 48 -13.05 7.96 -8.27
C PHE A 48 -13.38 9.46 -8.43
N ASN A 49 -12.47 10.26 -9.00
CA ASN A 49 -12.69 11.68 -9.31
C ASN A 49 -13.05 11.92 -10.80
N GLU A 50 -13.16 10.86 -11.61
CA GLU A 50 -13.89 10.88 -12.90
C GLU A 50 -15.38 10.64 -12.67
#